data_AF-A0A958AKW7-F1
#
_entry.id   AF-A0A958AKW7-F1
#
_cell.length_a   1.000
_cell.length_b   1.000
_cell.length_c   1.000
_cell.angle_alpha   90.00
_cell.angle_beta   90.00
_cell.angle_gamma   90.00
#
_symmetry.space_group_name_H-M   'P 1'
#
loop_
_entity.id
_entity.type
_entity.pdbx_description
1 polymer ?
#
loop_
_entity_poly.entity_id
_entity_poly.type
_entity_poly.pdbx_seq_one_letter_code
_entity_poly.pdbx_strand_id
1 'polypeptide(L)'
;RVLAHRGYRYDASTLPTFIGPLARLYYFMNARLSAAEKAERSKLFGTVADGLRPLHPYKWEIPGVITTKPLVELPVTTMPLLRIPIHMSYLIYLSARSPALALTYWRLALTFCRYSGLQPSLLLHPLDFMGKEDDADLAFFPGMAMERERKLAFVSQALAIYTRRFQVVTMQEHARHAAADPRLPLVDAQASFAHLPVAQSVPSSVVPR
;
A
#
# COMPACT_ATOMS: atom_id res chain seq x y z
N ARG A 1 -15.71 4.34 -9.72
CA ARG A 1 -16.79 4.06 -10.70
C ARG A 1 -16.56 2.77 -11.48
N VAL A 2 -15.46 2.62 -12.24
CA VAL A 2 -15.17 1.40 -13.05
C VAL A 2 -15.23 0.12 -12.20
N LEU A 3 -14.54 0.09 -11.05
CA LEU A 3 -14.54 -1.08 -10.16
C LEU A 3 -15.95 -1.50 -9.73
N ALA A 4 -16.77 -0.53 -9.33
CA ALA A 4 -18.16 -0.79 -8.93
C ALA A 4 -19.01 -1.33 -10.10
N HIS A 5 -18.91 -0.75 -11.30
CA HIS A 5 -19.61 -1.23 -12.50
C HIS A 5 -19.18 -2.65 -12.90
N ARG A 6 -17.92 -3.00 -12.68
CA ARG A 6 -17.37 -4.34 -12.96
C ARG A 6 -17.64 -5.34 -11.84
N GLY A 7 -18.35 -4.94 -10.78
CA GLY A 7 -18.73 -5.83 -9.68
C GLY A 7 -17.59 -6.18 -8.71
N TYR A 8 -16.51 -5.38 -8.67
CA TYR A 8 -15.46 -5.55 -7.67
C TYR A 8 -16.03 -5.30 -6.26
N ARG A 9 -15.52 -6.06 -5.29
CA ARG A 9 -15.98 -6.02 -3.89
C ARG A 9 -15.14 -5.11 -3.01
N TYR A 10 -13.90 -4.89 -3.38
CA TYR A 10 -13.00 -4.02 -2.65
C TYR A 10 -12.00 -3.32 -3.58
N ASP A 11 -11.44 -2.24 -3.07
CA ASP A 11 -10.26 -1.56 -3.57
C ASP A 11 -9.24 -1.50 -2.41
N ALA A 12 -7.94 -1.45 -2.74
CA ALA A 12 -6.84 -1.41 -1.78
C ALA A 12 -5.73 -0.49 -2.29
N SER A 13 -6.13 0.61 -2.93
CA SER A 13 -5.23 1.51 -3.66
C SER A 13 -4.87 2.76 -2.86
N THR A 14 -5.65 3.13 -1.85
CA THR A 14 -5.32 4.30 -1.03
C THR A 14 -4.14 4.01 -0.11
N LEU A 15 -3.19 4.94 -0.06
CA LEU A 15 -2.01 4.86 0.80
C LEU A 15 -2.00 6.08 1.74
N PRO A 16 -2.56 5.96 2.97
CA PRO A 16 -2.61 7.07 3.90
C PRO A 16 -1.24 7.39 4.50
N THR A 17 -0.44 8.22 3.81
CA THR A 17 0.90 8.62 4.25
C THR A 17 1.19 10.10 4.03
N PHE A 18 1.90 10.72 4.99
CA PHE A 18 2.42 12.08 4.82
C PHE A 18 3.76 12.12 4.07
N ILE A 19 4.46 10.99 3.98
CA ILE A 19 5.85 10.98 3.47
C ILE A 19 5.94 10.79 1.96
N GLY A 20 4.81 10.75 1.25
CA GLY A 20 4.77 10.61 -0.21
C GLY A 20 5.72 11.56 -0.96
N PRO A 21 5.69 12.88 -0.68
CA PRO A 21 6.62 13.82 -1.30
C PRO A 21 8.10 13.58 -0.95
N LEU A 22 8.39 13.16 0.27
CA LEU A 22 9.76 12.85 0.70
C LEU A 22 10.29 11.59 0.02
N ALA A 23 9.45 10.55 -0.07
CA ALA A 23 9.77 9.31 -0.79
C ALA A 23 10.01 9.59 -2.28
N ARG A 24 9.20 10.47 -2.88
CA ARG A 24 9.38 10.92 -4.27
C ARG A 24 10.68 11.71 -4.46
N LEU A 25 11.02 12.60 -3.54
CA LEU A 25 12.29 13.32 -3.57
C LEU A 25 13.47 12.37 -3.49
N TYR A 26 13.45 11.42 -2.54
CA TYR A 26 14.47 10.37 -2.43
C TYR A 26 14.58 9.55 -3.72
N TYR A 27 13.46 9.12 -4.30
CA TYR A 27 13.43 8.39 -5.56
C TYR A 27 14.04 9.20 -6.70
N PHE A 28 13.69 10.47 -6.87
CA PHE A 28 14.24 11.33 -7.93
C PHE A 28 15.72 11.70 -7.76
N MET A 29 16.25 11.64 -6.52
CA MET A 29 17.68 11.81 -6.27
C MET A 29 18.49 10.56 -6.63
N ASN A 30 17.92 9.36 -6.45
CA ASN A 30 18.64 8.10 -6.64
C ASN A 30 18.36 7.45 -8.01
N ALA A 31 17.24 7.78 -8.66
CA ALA A 31 16.90 7.28 -9.98
C ALA A 31 17.49 8.17 -11.08
N ARG A 32 18.11 7.55 -12.09
CA ARG A 32 18.57 8.24 -13.32
C ARG A 32 17.38 8.53 -14.23
N LEU A 33 16.60 9.55 -13.90
CA LEU A 33 15.43 9.96 -14.68
C LEU A 33 15.68 11.26 -15.43
N SER A 34 15.27 11.30 -16.69
CA SER A 34 15.15 12.52 -17.48
C SER A 34 14.07 13.46 -16.91
N ALA A 35 14.06 14.72 -17.34
CA ALA A 35 13.06 15.69 -16.90
C ALA A 35 11.63 15.26 -17.27
N ALA A 36 11.45 14.66 -18.46
CA ALA A 36 10.15 14.14 -18.90
C ALA A 36 9.66 12.98 -18.02
N GLU A 37 10.55 12.05 -17.67
CA GLU A 37 10.24 10.92 -16.79
C GLU A 37 9.90 11.34 -15.36
N LYS A 38 10.53 12.41 -14.85
CA LYS A 38 10.18 13.01 -13.55
C LYS A 38 8.81 13.68 -13.58
N ALA A 39 8.45 14.34 -14.69
CA ALA A 39 7.16 14.97 -14.86
C ALA A 39 6.01 13.94 -14.88
N GLU A 40 6.19 12.85 -15.64
CA GLU A 40 5.25 11.72 -15.69
C GLU A 40 5.05 11.08 -14.31
N ARG A 41 6.13 11.01 -13.53
CA ARG A 41 6.19 10.40 -12.19
C ARG A 41 5.96 11.38 -11.04
N SER A 42 5.52 12.60 -11.33
CA SER A 42 5.34 13.68 -10.34
C SER A 42 4.33 13.35 -9.24
N LYS A 43 3.45 12.37 -9.48
CA LYS A 43 2.43 11.89 -8.53
C LYS A 43 2.81 10.58 -7.84
N LEU A 44 4.00 10.03 -8.10
CA LEU A 44 4.47 8.82 -7.41
C LEU A 44 4.44 9.03 -5.89
N PHE A 45 3.98 8.00 -5.19
CA PHE A 45 3.88 7.93 -3.72
C PHE A 45 2.84 8.85 -3.07
N GLY A 46 1.98 9.52 -3.85
CA GLY A 46 0.87 10.32 -3.34
C GLY A 46 1.26 11.72 -2.85
N THR A 47 0.30 12.37 -2.21
CA THR A 47 0.32 13.75 -1.72
C THR A 47 0.37 13.79 -0.18
N VAL A 48 0.63 14.96 0.40
CA VAL A 48 0.55 15.12 1.87
C VAL A 48 -0.88 14.93 2.37
N ALA A 49 -1.87 15.38 1.60
CA ALA A 49 -3.29 15.25 1.96
C ALA A 49 -3.74 13.79 2.08
N ASP A 50 -3.07 12.86 1.39
CA ASP A 50 -3.38 11.44 1.51
C ASP A 50 -3.13 10.90 2.93
N GLY A 51 -2.21 11.49 3.69
CA GLY A 51 -2.00 11.14 5.10
C GLY A 51 -3.20 11.40 6.01
N LEU A 52 -4.14 12.25 5.61
CA LEU A 52 -5.39 12.50 6.32
C LEU A 52 -6.47 11.45 6.05
N ARG A 53 -6.28 10.57 5.06
CA ARG A 53 -7.26 9.51 4.75
C ARG A 53 -7.44 8.54 5.93
N PRO A 54 -8.62 7.90 6.06
CA PRO A 54 -8.83 6.86 7.05
C PRO A 54 -7.84 5.69 6.86
N LEU A 55 -7.38 5.11 7.97
CA LEU A 55 -6.64 3.83 7.95
C LEU A 55 -7.55 2.62 8.09
N HIS A 56 -8.66 2.76 8.81
CA HIS A 56 -9.65 1.70 8.92
C HIS A 56 -10.38 1.51 7.59
N PRO A 57 -10.87 0.29 7.30
CA PRO A 57 -11.76 0.06 6.17
C PRO A 57 -12.94 1.02 6.17
N TYR A 58 -13.44 1.33 4.98
CA TYR A 58 -14.63 2.15 4.78
C TYR A 58 -15.35 1.77 3.50
N LYS A 59 -16.58 2.23 3.33
CA LYS A 59 -17.38 1.97 2.13
C LYS A 59 -17.31 3.20 1.22
N TRP A 60 -17.05 2.98 -0.06
CA TRP A 60 -17.14 4.04 -1.05
C TRP A 60 -18.61 4.37 -1.33
N GLU A 61 -18.96 5.64 -1.17
CA GLU A 61 -20.16 6.22 -1.76
C GLU A 61 -19.81 6.72 -3.17
N ILE A 62 -20.50 6.17 -4.18
CA ILE A 62 -20.20 6.44 -5.58
C ILE A 62 -21.46 7.02 -6.24
N PRO A 63 -21.52 8.35 -6.47
CA PRO A 63 -22.68 8.99 -7.06
C PRO A 63 -23.07 8.37 -8.39
N GLY A 64 -24.37 8.08 -8.55
CA GLY A 64 -24.95 7.52 -9.77
C GLY A 64 -24.69 6.03 -10.00
N VAL A 65 -24.12 5.31 -9.03
CA VAL A 65 -23.83 3.88 -9.13
C VAL A 65 -24.61 3.12 -8.06
N ILE A 66 -25.63 2.37 -8.48
CA ILE A 66 -26.40 1.48 -7.61
C ILE A 66 -25.81 0.08 -7.75
N THR A 67 -25.25 -0.46 -6.67
CA THR A 67 -24.74 -1.84 -6.64
C THR A 67 -25.45 -2.63 -5.55
N THR A 68 -25.55 -3.94 -5.74
CA THR A 68 -26.07 -4.86 -4.70
C THR A 68 -25.06 -5.13 -3.59
N LYS A 69 -23.79 -4.74 -3.77
CA LYS A 69 -22.71 -4.93 -2.81
C LYS A 69 -21.86 -3.66 -2.73
N PRO A 70 -21.63 -3.10 -1.53
CA PRO A 70 -20.79 -1.92 -1.39
C PRO A 70 -19.35 -2.22 -1.81
N LEU A 71 -18.70 -1.25 -2.45
CA LEU A 71 -17.26 -1.31 -2.72
C LEU A 71 -16.52 -0.86 -1.46
N VAL A 72 -15.81 -1.79 -0.80
CA VAL A 72 -15.05 -1.50 0.43
C VAL A 72 -13.63 -1.05 0.08
N GLU A 73 -13.17 0.05 0.64
CA GLU A 73 -11.74 0.36 0.66
C GLU A 73 -11.07 -0.40 1.80
N LEU A 74 -9.95 -1.06 1.49
CA LEU A 74 -8.97 -1.57 2.45
C LEU A 74 -7.69 -0.76 2.31
N PRO A 75 -7.51 0.34 3.06
CA PRO A 75 -6.35 1.19 2.90
C PRO A 75 -5.05 0.42 3.10
N VAL A 76 -4.05 0.76 2.29
CA VAL A 76 -2.69 0.25 2.46
C VAL A 76 -2.16 0.69 3.82
N THR A 77 -1.80 -0.26 4.67
CA THR A 77 -1.53 0.05 6.08
C THR A 77 -0.25 0.85 6.25
N THR A 78 -0.36 2.01 6.89
CA THR A 78 0.76 2.76 7.46
C THR A 78 0.68 2.73 8.99
N MET A 79 1.79 3.04 9.66
CA MET A 79 1.82 3.06 11.12
C MET A 79 0.76 4.03 11.65
N PRO A 80 -0.12 3.60 12.58
CA PRO A 80 -1.05 4.52 13.23
C PRO A 80 -0.32 5.70 13.86
N LEU A 81 -0.99 6.86 13.91
CA LEU A 81 -0.46 8.16 14.37
C LEU A 81 0.59 8.77 13.42
N LEU A 82 1.70 8.08 13.15
CA LEU A 82 2.83 8.64 12.39
C LEU A 82 2.63 8.60 10.87
N ARG A 83 1.74 7.73 10.36
CA ARG A 83 1.47 7.52 8.93
C ARG A 83 2.71 7.19 8.09
N ILE A 84 3.68 6.52 8.70
CA ILE A 84 4.91 6.05 8.05
C ILE A 84 4.66 4.64 7.47
N PRO A 85 5.14 4.32 6.25
CA PRO A 85 4.99 2.99 5.65
C PRO A 85 5.64 1.89 6.49
N ILE A 86 4.94 0.76 6.61
CA ILE A 86 5.40 -0.40 7.39
C ILE A 86 5.52 -1.68 6.52
N HIS A 87 5.57 -1.53 5.19
CA HIS A 87 5.62 -2.66 4.27
C HIS A 87 6.98 -3.37 4.28
N MET A 88 7.00 -4.62 3.83
CA MET A 88 8.17 -5.49 3.95
C MET A 88 9.42 -4.89 3.31
N SER A 89 9.32 -4.27 2.13
CA SER A 89 10.46 -3.66 1.46
C SER A 89 11.14 -2.55 2.29
N TYR A 90 10.38 -1.76 3.04
CA TYR A 90 10.94 -0.74 3.96
C TYR A 90 11.66 -1.37 5.14
N LEU A 91 11.08 -2.44 5.70
CA LEU A 91 11.68 -3.20 6.79
C LEU A 91 12.98 -3.88 6.33
N ILE A 92 13.01 -4.46 5.14
CA ILE A 92 14.19 -5.06 4.53
C ILE A 92 15.29 -4.00 4.35
N TYR A 93 14.94 -2.83 3.78
CA TYR A 93 15.88 -1.72 3.62
C TYR A 93 16.49 -1.28 4.96
N LEU A 94 15.68 -1.17 6.01
CA LEU A 94 16.15 -0.84 7.36
C LEU A 94 17.02 -1.98 7.95
N SER A 95 16.63 -3.24 7.71
CA SER A 95 17.35 -4.42 8.20
C SER A 95 18.75 -4.58 7.60
N ALA A 96 18.96 -4.09 6.37
CA ALA A 96 20.25 -4.07 5.72
C ALA A 96 21.29 -3.30 6.56
N ARG A 97 20.86 -2.24 7.25
CA ARG A 97 21.67 -1.44 8.18
C ARG A 97 21.62 -1.98 9.61
N SER A 98 20.43 -2.26 10.12
CA SER A 98 20.23 -2.75 11.49
C SER A 98 19.00 -3.66 11.59
N PRO A 99 19.19 -4.99 11.64
CA PRO A 99 18.09 -5.94 11.83
C PRO A 99 17.33 -5.71 13.15
N ALA A 100 18.04 -5.38 14.23
CA ALA A 100 17.43 -5.11 15.53
C ALA A 100 16.49 -3.91 15.47
N LEU A 101 16.92 -2.80 14.86
CA LEU A 101 16.09 -1.61 14.69
C LEU A 101 14.86 -1.90 13.82
N ALA A 102 15.04 -2.65 12.72
CA ALA A 102 13.94 -3.04 11.85
C ALA A 102 12.88 -3.88 12.57
N LEU A 103 13.30 -4.86 13.38
CA LEU A 103 12.38 -5.68 14.16
C LEU A 103 11.70 -4.91 15.28
N THR A 104 12.39 -3.97 15.93
CA THR A 104 11.79 -3.08 16.94
C THR A 104 10.75 -2.19 16.31
N TYR A 105 11.07 -1.55 15.19
CA TYR A 105 10.13 -0.76 14.40
C TYR A 105 8.90 -1.59 14.01
N TRP A 106 9.09 -2.81 13.51
CA TRP A 106 8.00 -3.70 13.13
C TRP A 106 7.10 -4.06 14.33
N ARG A 107 7.69 -4.41 15.47
CA ARG A 107 6.93 -4.71 16.70
C ARG A 107 6.12 -3.51 17.18
N LEU A 108 6.69 -2.30 17.14
CA LEU A 108 5.98 -1.07 17.50
C LEU A 108 4.82 -0.79 16.54
N ALA A 109 5.04 -0.91 15.23
CA ALA A 109 3.99 -0.74 14.22
C ALA A 109 2.79 -1.65 14.49
N LEU A 110 3.05 -2.95 14.69
CA LEU A 110 2.00 -3.94 14.99
C LEU A 110 1.32 -3.68 16.33
N THR A 111 2.08 -3.19 17.32
CA THR A 111 1.55 -2.84 18.62
C THR A 111 0.59 -1.65 18.52
N PHE A 112 0.96 -0.60 17.78
CA PHE A 112 0.06 0.51 17.48
C PHE A 112 -1.17 0.08 16.69
N CYS A 113 -1.03 -0.82 15.70
CA CYS A 113 -2.19 -1.37 15.00
C CYS A 113 -3.16 -2.05 15.96
N ARG A 114 -2.66 -2.86 16.90
CA ARG A 114 -3.53 -3.50 17.91
C ARG A 114 -4.20 -2.48 18.83
N TYR A 115 -3.45 -1.50 19.33
CA TYR A 115 -4.00 -0.47 20.21
C TYR A 115 -5.04 0.41 19.52
N SER A 116 -4.87 0.69 18.23
CA SER A 116 -5.85 1.45 17.45
C SER A 116 -6.99 0.59 16.89
N GLY A 117 -7.03 -0.72 17.18
CA GLY A 117 -8.00 -1.64 16.58
C GLY A 117 -7.88 -1.78 15.06
N LEU A 118 -6.73 -1.42 14.49
CA LEU A 118 -6.47 -1.50 13.05
C LEU A 118 -6.10 -2.94 12.67
N GLN A 119 -6.72 -3.44 11.60
CA GLN A 119 -6.42 -4.73 11.01
C GLN A 119 -5.42 -4.50 9.86
N PRO A 120 -4.11 -4.73 10.07
CA PRO A 120 -3.10 -4.36 9.09
C PRO A 120 -3.14 -5.25 7.84
N SER A 121 -3.04 -4.65 6.66
CA SER A 121 -2.71 -5.31 5.40
C SER A 121 -1.19 -5.26 5.15
N LEU A 122 -0.58 -6.39 4.77
CA LEU A 122 0.85 -6.48 4.50
C LEU A 122 1.10 -6.63 2.99
N LEU A 123 1.85 -5.69 2.43
CA LEU A 123 2.28 -5.72 1.03
C LEU A 123 3.62 -6.46 0.92
N LEU A 124 3.66 -7.41 0.00
CA LEU A 124 4.82 -8.22 -0.33
C LEU A 124 5.05 -8.12 -1.84
N HIS A 125 6.30 -7.87 -2.23
CA HIS A 125 6.73 -7.82 -3.63
C HIS A 125 7.62 -9.02 -3.94
N PRO A 126 7.71 -9.46 -5.21
CA PRO A 126 8.68 -10.49 -5.59
C PRO A 126 10.11 -10.19 -5.13
N LEU A 127 10.53 -8.91 -5.21
CA LEU A 127 11.84 -8.41 -4.77
C LEU A 127 12.12 -8.58 -3.26
N ASP A 128 11.08 -8.75 -2.44
CA ASP A 128 11.24 -9.03 -1.01
C ASP A 128 11.77 -10.44 -0.76
N PHE A 129 11.71 -11.32 -1.77
CA PHE A 129 12.15 -12.72 -1.71
C PHE A 129 13.39 -13.01 -2.58
N MET A 130 13.84 -12.03 -3.37
CA MET A 130 15.02 -12.13 -4.23
C MET A 130 16.24 -11.51 -3.55
N GLY A 131 17.45 -12.00 -3.78
CA GLY A 131 18.71 -11.42 -3.35
C GLY A 131 19.55 -10.92 -4.52
N LYS A 132 20.77 -10.47 -4.21
CA LYS A 132 21.74 -9.96 -5.19
C LYS A 132 22.11 -10.99 -6.26
N GLU A 133 21.92 -12.26 -5.96
CA GLU A 133 22.24 -13.40 -6.80
C GLU A 133 21.14 -13.76 -7.82
N ASP A 134 19.93 -13.20 -7.71
CA ASP A 134 18.80 -13.59 -8.56
C ASP A 134 18.75 -12.84 -9.89
N ASP A 135 19.01 -11.53 -9.86
CA ASP A 135 18.92 -10.68 -11.06
C ASP A 135 19.76 -9.40 -10.91
N ALA A 136 20.76 -9.25 -11.78
CA ALA A 136 21.65 -8.09 -11.78
C ALA A 136 20.97 -6.81 -12.31
N ASP A 137 20.00 -6.93 -13.22
CA ASP A 137 19.26 -5.79 -13.77
C ASP A 137 18.35 -5.17 -12.71
N LEU A 138 17.98 -5.94 -11.68
CA LEU A 138 17.19 -5.46 -10.54
C LEU A 138 18.02 -4.90 -9.39
N ALA A 139 19.36 -4.86 -9.50
CA ALA A 139 20.26 -4.46 -8.41
C ALA A 139 20.03 -3.03 -7.89
N PHE A 140 19.40 -2.15 -8.69
CA PHE A 140 19.06 -0.79 -8.27
C PHE A 140 17.88 -0.72 -7.29
N PHE A 141 17.08 -1.78 -7.17
CA PHE A 141 15.94 -1.79 -6.24
C PHE A 141 16.41 -1.91 -4.78
N PRO A 142 15.73 -1.22 -3.84
CA PRO A 142 16.04 -1.30 -2.42
C PRO A 142 16.09 -2.75 -1.91
N GLY A 143 17.16 -3.08 -1.18
CA GLY A 143 17.35 -4.40 -0.59
C GLY A 143 17.91 -5.45 -1.56
N MET A 144 18.02 -5.19 -2.86
CA MET A 144 18.60 -6.16 -3.83
C MET A 144 20.10 -6.39 -3.64
N ALA A 145 20.81 -5.52 -2.90
CA ALA A 145 22.21 -5.78 -2.54
C ALA A 145 22.38 -6.84 -1.43
N MET A 146 21.30 -7.29 -0.79
CA MET A 146 21.37 -8.32 0.26
C MET A 146 21.39 -9.73 -0.36
N GLU A 147 22.13 -10.66 0.25
CA GLU A 147 21.99 -12.09 -0.05
C GLU A 147 20.55 -12.55 0.19
N ARG A 148 20.03 -13.42 -0.69
CA ARG A 148 18.67 -13.97 -0.58
C ARG A 148 18.48 -14.67 0.76
N GLU A 149 19.43 -15.49 1.19
CA GLU A 149 19.33 -16.25 2.45
C GLU A 149 19.12 -15.33 3.66
N ARG A 150 19.94 -14.28 3.78
CA ARG A 150 19.83 -13.29 4.87
C ARG A 150 18.51 -12.52 4.79
N LYS A 151 18.06 -12.17 3.58
CA LYS A 151 16.77 -11.48 3.38
C LYS A 151 15.60 -12.38 3.77
N LEU A 152 15.57 -13.62 3.31
CA LEU A 152 14.53 -14.59 3.64
C LEU A 152 14.49 -14.92 5.14
N ALA A 153 15.64 -14.99 5.82
CA ALA A 153 15.70 -15.15 7.27
C ALA A 153 14.99 -13.99 8.00
N PHE A 154 15.25 -12.75 7.58
CA PHE A 154 14.58 -11.57 8.14
C PHE A 154 13.08 -11.56 7.84
N VAL A 155 12.68 -11.80 6.59
CA VAL A 155 11.27 -11.86 6.16
C VAL A 155 10.52 -12.93 6.97
N SER A 156 11.10 -14.12 7.11
CA SER A 156 10.52 -15.22 7.89
C SER A 156 10.30 -14.82 9.35
N GLN A 157 11.28 -14.14 9.95
CA GLN A 157 11.16 -13.66 11.33
C GLN A 157 10.07 -12.58 11.47
N ALA A 158 10.01 -11.63 10.54
CA ALA A 158 9.00 -10.56 10.53
C ALA A 158 7.58 -11.13 10.34
N LEU A 159 7.41 -12.10 9.43
CA LEU A 159 6.14 -12.80 9.23
C LEU A 159 5.74 -13.63 10.45
N ALA A 160 6.67 -14.33 11.10
CA ALA A 160 6.38 -15.05 12.35
C ALA A 160 5.94 -14.11 13.49
N ILE A 161 6.46 -12.88 13.55
CA ILE A 161 6.00 -11.85 14.50
C ILE A 161 4.57 -11.40 14.18
N TYR A 162 4.24 -11.29 12.89
CA TYR A 162 2.93 -10.89 12.39
C TYR A 162 1.86 -11.97 12.67
N THR A 163 2.12 -13.22 12.28
CA THR A 163 1.18 -14.34 12.44
C THR A 163 0.90 -14.70 13.90
N ARG A 164 1.81 -14.38 14.83
CA ARG A 164 1.57 -14.51 16.28
C ARG A 164 0.61 -13.46 16.85
N ARG A 165 0.37 -12.36 16.13
CA ARG A 165 -0.44 -11.23 16.62
C ARG A 165 -1.76 -11.08 15.89
N PHE A 166 -1.83 -11.54 14.64
CA PHE A 166 -2.97 -11.37 13.76
C PHE A 166 -3.27 -12.66 13.03
N GLN A 167 -4.57 -12.92 12.81
CA GLN A 167 -5.00 -13.95 11.89
C GLN A 167 -4.70 -13.50 10.46
N VAL A 168 -3.95 -14.31 9.72
CA VAL A 168 -3.62 -14.02 8.32
C VAL A 168 -4.69 -14.63 7.43
N VAL A 169 -5.28 -13.79 6.58
CA VAL A 169 -6.32 -14.15 5.62
C VAL A 169 -6.02 -13.50 4.27
N THR A 170 -6.72 -13.92 3.23
CA THR A 170 -6.64 -13.26 1.93
C THR A 170 -7.27 -11.86 1.98
N MET A 171 -6.91 -10.97 1.05
CA MET A 171 -7.54 -9.65 0.95
C MET A 171 -9.05 -9.74 0.67
N GLN A 172 -9.50 -10.77 -0.06
CA GLN A 172 -10.91 -11.01 -0.29
C GLN A 172 -11.66 -11.33 1.01
N GLU A 173 -11.06 -12.16 1.88
CA GLU A 173 -11.64 -12.50 3.17
C GLU A 173 -11.61 -11.31 4.13
N HIS A 174 -10.51 -10.56 4.14
CA HIS A 174 -10.42 -9.29 4.89
C HIS A 174 -11.54 -8.32 4.47
N ALA A 175 -11.75 -8.15 3.16
CA ALA A 175 -12.83 -7.31 2.64
C ALA A 175 -14.22 -7.82 3.05
N ARG A 176 -14.41 -9.15 3.05
CA ARG A 176 -15.66 -9.78 3.49
C ARG A 176 -15.93 -9.50 4.98
N HIS A 177 -14.92 -9.64 5.83
CA HIS A 177 -15.04 -9.33 7.27
C HIS A 177 -15.34 -7.85 7.51
N ALA A 178 -14.63 -6.96 6.81
CA ALA A 178 -14.88 -5.52 6.89
C ALA A 178 -16.31 -5.16 6.43
N ALA A 179 -16.74 -5.67 5.27
CA ALA A 179 -18.07 -5.40 4.70
C ALA A 179 -19.22 -5.82 5.62
N ALA A 180 -19.01 -6.83 6.47
CA ALA A 180 -19.98 -7.32 7.44
C ALA A 180 -20.21 -6.36 8.60
N ASP A 181 -19.32 -5.38 8.86
CA ASP A 181 -19.57 -4.34 9.86
C ASP A 181 -20.54 -3.28 9.29
N PRO A 182 -21.76 -3.15 9.85
CA PRO A 182 -22.72 -2.15 9.40
C PRO A 182 -22.28 -0.72 9.71
N ARG A 183 -21.33 -0.53 10.65
CA ARG A 183 -20.86 0.79 11.11
C ARG A 183 -19.68 1.32 10.28
N LEU A 184 -19.25 0.61 9.24
CA LEU A 184 -18.21 1.13 8.36
C LEU A 184 -18.63 2.50 7.82
N PRO A 185 -17.76 3.53 7.95
CA PRO A 185 -18.09 4.86 7.47
C PRO A 185 -18.26 4.86 5.96
N LEU A 186 -19.14 5.73 5.47
CA LEU A 186 -19.28 6.04 4.06
C LEU A 186 -18.36 7.20 3.71
N VAL A 187 -17.60 7.05 2.63
CA VAL A 187 -16.70 8.08 2.14
C VAL A 187 -17.06 8.40 0.69
N ASP A 188 -17.32 9.67 0.42
CA ASP A 188 -17.63 10.16 -0.92
C ASP A 188 -16.39 10.02 -1.82
N ALA A 189 -16.52 9.19 -2.85
CA ALA A 189 -15.46 8.95 -3.83
C ALA A 189 -15.18 10.20 -4.69
N GLN A 190 -16.20 10.97 -5.06
CA GLN A 190 -16.03 12.17 -5.87
C GLN A 190 -15.26 13.25 -5.10
N ALA A 191 -15.63 13.50 -3.84
CA ALA A 191 -14.90 14.45 -2.99
C ALA A 191 -13.45 13.99 -2.76
N SER A 192 -13.24 12.69 -2.50
CA SER A 192 -11.93 12.10 -2.21
C SER A 192 -10.93 12.17 -3.38
N PHE A 193 -11.42 12.32 -4.60
CA PHE A 193 -10.61 12.36 -5.82
C PHE A 193 -10.79 13.65 -6.62
N ALA A 194 -11.44 14.69 -6.07
CA ALA A 194 -11.72 15.95 -6.77
C ALA A 194 -10.46 16.70 -7.25
N HIS A 195 -9.31 16.46 -6.61
CA HIS A 195 -8.01 17.02 -6.99
C HIS A 195 -7.34 16.29 -8.17
N LEU A 196 -7.86 15.12 -8.57
CA LEU A 196 -7.38 14.42 -9.75
C LEU A 196 -8.06 14.99 -10.99
N PRO A 197 -7.33 15.23 -12.09
CA PRO A 197 -7.95 15.62 -13.35
C PRO A 197 -8.94 14.54 -13.76
N VAL A 198 -10.13 14.94 -14.22
CA VAL A 198 -11.11 14.01 -14.78
C VAL A 198 -10.41 13.30 -15.94
N ALA A 199 -10.22 11.98 -15.83
CA ALA A 199 -9.72 11.20 -16.94
C ALA A 199 -10.68 11.42 -18.11
N GLN A 200 -10.18 12.02 -19.19
CA GLN A 200 -10.93 12.09 -20.44
C GLN A 200 -11.31 10.66 -20.81
N SER A 201 -12.59 10.42 -21.07
CA SER A 201 -13.07 9.12 -21.52
C SER A 201 -12.25 8.72 -22.74
N VAL A 202 -11.48 7.62 -22.63
CA VAL A 202 -10.88 7.00 -23.80
C VAL A 202 -12.03 6.62 -24.74
N PRO A 203 -12.07 7.11 -25.99
CA PRO A 203 -13.13 6.75 -26.92
C PRO A 203 -13.21 5.24 -27.04
N SER A 204 -14.42 4.69 -27.07
CA SER A 204 -14.71 3.25 -27.16
C SER A 204 -14.20 2.56 -28.45
N SER A 205 -13.36 3.22 -29.25
CA SER A 205 -12.89 2.76 -30.55
C SER A 205 -11.54 2.01 -30.52
N VAL A 206 -11.02 1.65 -29.34
CA VAL A 206 -9.80 0.81 -29.25
C VAL A 206 -10.07 -0.42 -28.39
N VAL A 207 -10.93 -1.30 -28.90
CA VAL A 207 -10.90 -2.73 -28.54
C VAL A 207 -10.38 -3.43 -29.79
N PRO A 208 -9.13 -3.92 -29.82
CA PRO A 208 -8.70 -4.80 -30.91
C PRO A 208 -9.58 -6.06 -30.87
N ARG A 209 -10.11 -6.42 -32.04
CA ARG A 209 -10.87 -7.66 -32.25
C ARG A 209 -10.03 -8.90 -31.96
#